data_AF-A0A933M2V7-F1
#
_entry.id   AF-A0A933M2V7-F1
#
_cell.length_a   1.000
_cell.length_b   1.000
_cell.length_c   1.000
_cell.angle_alpha   90.00
_cell.angle_beta   90.00
_cell.angle_gamma   90.00
#
_symmetry.space_group_name_H-M   'P 1'
#
loop_
_entity.id
_entity.type
_entity.pdbx_description
1 polymer ?
#
loop_
_entity_poly.entity_id
_entity_poly.type
_entity_poly.pdbx_seq_one_letter_code
_entity_poly.pdbx_strand_id
1 'polypeptide(L)'
;MTKKDCDVNLDDLWEKLDKVCQKVWDEDRVSAVALQAVVNEIKIGFRRAEEIITSLRQELGMQEAAVRHECDKRIAEIEEKVSLAENERAGFERELNKSKVRIESLMKELEAKEEENAGFQERYLKIEAQKDSQRAAHMEEFIAEMNAKEHEREFFWKQRQQTLETEFKQRETELEQRYRSLMEEMKQSAEETRKLHLQKEAELMETQKQIQVEFQNRENSLREREREYGRKMEELEKLKENLRKEIAELTKQYQPKTKDHHGDTQ
;
A
#
# COMPACT_ATOMS: atom_id res chain seq x y z
N MET A 1 -34.21 33.72 101.49
CA MET A 1 -35.23 34.25 102.42
C MET A 1 -35.11 33.46 103.71
N THR A 2 -34.58 34.09 104.75
CA THR A 2 -34.33 33.50 106.06
C THR A 2 -35.66 33.27 106.78
N LYS A 3 -36.09 32.02 106.90
CA LYS A 3 -37.14 31.63 107.84
C LYS A 3 -36.65 32.04 109.23
N LYS A 4 -37.27 33.09 109.80
CA LYS A 4 -37.22 33.32 111.24
C LYS A 4 -37.95 32.16 111.87
N ASP A 5 -37.21 31.14 112.30
CA ASP A 5 -37.74 30.13 113.20
C ASP A 5 -38.05 30.85 114.52
N CYS A 6 -39.33 31.15 114.74
CA CYS A 6 -39.83 31.49 116.06
C CYS A 6 -39.75 30.22 116.89
N ASP A 7 -38.58 30.00 117.48
CA ASP A 7 -38.32 28.90 118.40
C ASP A 7 -39.03 29.23 119.72
N VAL A 8 -40.35 29.04 119.73
CA VAL A 8 -41.16 29.12 120.94
C VAL A 8 -40.79 27.90 121.75
N ASN A 9 -40.04 28.12 122.84
CA ASN A 9 -39.66 27.05 123.75
C ASN A 9 -40.92 26.50 124.45
N LEU A 10 -41.46 25.44 123.89
CA LEU A 10 -42.69 24.81 124.34
C LEU A 10 -42.54 24.22 125.74
N ASP A 11 -41.33 23.82 126.11
CA ASP A 11 -41.02 23.35 127.47
C ASP A 11 -41.26 24.45 128.51
N ASP A 12 -40.88 25.70 128.20
CA ASP A 12 -41.14 26.86 129.08
C ASP A 12 -42.64 27.16 129.23
N LEU A 13 -43.43 26.89 128.18
CA LEU A 13 -44.89 27.05 128.20
C LEU A 13 -45.57 25.92 128.97
N TRP A 14 -45.09 24.68 128.82
CA TRP A 14 -45.59 23.53 129.57
C TRP A 14 -45.29 23.68 131.06
N GLU A 15 -44.12 24.17 131.44
CA GLU A 15 -43.74 24.41 132.83
C GLU A 15 -44.62 25.50 133.48
N LYS A 16 -44.93 26.57 132.74
CA LYS A 16 -45.87 27.60 133.20
C LYS A 16 -47.29 27.07 133.35
N LEU A 17 -47.73 26.21 132.43
CA LEU A 17 -49.06 25.60 132.47
C LEU A 17 -49.19 24.61 133.63
N ASP A 18 -48.16 23.82 133.91
CA ASP A 18 -48.11 22.92 135.07
C ASP A 18 -48.16 23.70 136.39
N LYS A 19 -47.44 24.82 136.50
CA LYS A 19 -47.51 25.72 137.68
C LYS A 19 -48.92 26.29 137.90
N VAL A 20 -49.66 26.59 136.83
CA VAL A 20 -51.05 27.05 136.93
C VAL A 20 -51.97 25.91 137.36
N CYS A 21 -51.81 24.71 136.81
CA CYS A 21 -52.60 23.54 137.20
C CYS A 21 -52.34 23.15 138.67
N GLN A 22 -51.09 23.20 139.12
CA GLN A 22 -50.70 22.96 140.51
C GLN A 22 -51.37 23.95 141.48
N LYS A 23 -51.35 25.26 141.15
CA LYS A 23 -52.04 26.28 141.95
C LYS A 23 -53.54 26.05 142.05
N VAL A 24 -54.18 25.64 140.95
CA VAL A 24 -55.62 25.35 140.91
C VAL A 24 -55.94 24.07 141.71
N TRP A 25 -55.00 23.13 141.79
CA TRP A 25 -55.07 21.93 142.63
C TRP A 25 -54.92 22.25 144.13
N ASP A 26 -53.98 23.13 144.48
CA ASP A 26 -53.74 23.58 145.86
C ASP A 26 -54.90 24.44 146.40
N GLU A 27 -55.67 25.08 145.52
CA GLU A 27 -56.87 25.86 145.85
C GLU A 27 -58.17 25.02 145.95
N ASP A 28 -58.08 23.68 145.88
CA ASP A 28 -59.19 22.70 146.03
C ASP A 28 -60.40 22.97 145.11
N ARG A 29 -60.15 23.51 143.91
CA ARG A 29 -61.20 23.79 142.94
C ARG A 29 -61.60 22.51 142.21
N VAL A 30 -62.90 22.21 142.16
CA VAL A 30 -63.47 21.05 141.45
C VAL A 30 -63.03 20.97 139.97
N SER A 31 -62.69 22.10 139.34
CA SER A 31 -62.21 22.18 137.95
C SER A 31 -60.76 21.71 137.73
N ALA A 32 -59.95 21.53 138.80
CA ALA A 32 -58.53 21.20 138.71
C ALA A 32 -58.28 19.86 137.99
N VAL A 33 -59.09 18.85 138.31
CA VAL A 33 -59.00 17.50 137.72
C VAL A 33 -59.27 17.52 136.21
N ALA A 34 -60.33 18.23 135.79
CA ALA A 34 -60.71 18.34 134.38
C ALA A 34 -59.67 19.15 133.58
N LEU A 35 -59.14 20.25 134.14
CA LEU A 35 -58.11 21.05 133.51
C LEU A 35 -56.82 20.24 133.31
N GLN A 36 -56.38 19.50 134.34
CA GLN A 36 -55.19 18.64 134.25
C GLN A 36 -55.37 17.53 133.21
N ALA A 37 -56.56 16.93 133.11
CA ALA A 37 -56.88 15.94 132.09
C ALA A 37 -56.74 16.51 130.67
N VAL A 38 -57.32 17.69 130.42
CA VAL A 38 -57.20 18.39 129.13
C VAL A 38 -55.74 18.77 128.84
N VAL A 39 -55.00 19.28 129.82
CA VAL A 39 -53.58 19.61 129.66
C VAL A 39 -52.76 18.37 129.31
N ASN A 40 -53.03 17.23 129.95
CA ASN A 40 -52.38 15.97 129.64
C ASN A 40 -52.74 15.46 128.24
N GLU A 41 -54.00 15.57 127.80
CA GLU A 41 -54.44 15.23 126.45
C GLU A 41 -53.75 16.10 125.39
N ILE A 42 -53.63 17.42 125.62
CA ILE A 42 -52.92 18.32 124.72
C ILE A 42 -51.42 17.98 124.69
N LYS A 43 -50.79 17.72 125.85
CA LYS A 43 -49.38 17.27 125.91
C LYS A 43 -49.14 15.97 125.16
N ILE A 44 -50.08 15.02 125.23
CA ILE A 44 -50.02 13.76 124.49
C ILE A 44 -50.20 14.01 122.99
N GLY A 45 -51.18 14.83 122.61
CA GLY A 45 -51.41 15.22 121.21
C GLY A 45 -50.22 15.93 120.58
N PHE A 46 -49.58 16.82 121.35
CA PHE A 46 -48.39 17.55 120.91
C PHE A 46 -47.19 16.62 120.72
N ARG A 47 -46.90 15.74 121.69
CA ARG A 47 -45.86 14.72 121.56
C ARG A 47 -46.06 13.83 120.33
N ARG A 48 -47.31 13.38 120.08
CA ARG A 48 -47.64 12.62 118.86
C ARG A 48 -47.39 13.42 117.58
N ALA A 49 -47.73 14.72 117.58
CA ALA A 49 -47.49 15.59 116.43
C ALA A 49 -45.99 15.81 116.19
N GLU A 50 -45.19 15.97 117.24
CA GLU A 50 -43.73 16.05 117.15
C GLU A 50 -43.10 14.76 116.64
N GLU A 51 -43.55 13.60 117.13
CA GLU A 51 -43.15 12.28 116.63
C GLU A 51 -43.47 12.13 115.13
N ILE A 52 -44.66 12.56 114.68
CA ILE A 52 -45.04 12.54 113.26
C ILE A 52 -44.19 13.54 112.44
N ILE A 53 -43.96 14.75 112.96
CA ILE A 53 -43.15 15.75 112.25
C ILE A 53 -41.70 15.28 112.12
N THR A 54 -41.14 14.69 113.17
CA THR A 54 -39.79 14.14 113.15
C THR A 54 -39.69 12.95 112.20
N SER A 55 -40.67 12.03 112.20
CA SER A 55 -40.70 10.91 111.25
C SER A 55 -40.81 11.39 109.81
N LEU A 56 -41.72 12.34 109.51
CA LEU A 56 -41.88 12.91 108.17
C LEU A 56 -40.62 13.67 107.72
N ARG A 57 -39.94 14.41 108.61
CA ARG A 57 -38.67 15.06 108.29
C ARG A 57 -37.57 14.05 107.98
N GLN A 58 -37.52 12.94 108.73
CA GLN A 58 -36.58 11.86 108.48
C GLN A 58 -36.87 11.16 107.15
N GLU A 59 -38.14 10.85 106.86
CA GLU A 59 -38.57 10.28 105.58
C GLU A 59 -38.26 11.20 104.40
N LEU A 60 -38.55 12.50 104.53
CA LEU A 60 -38.22 13.50 103.52
C LEU A 60 -36.70 13.58 103.29
N GLY A 61 -35.91 13.60 104.36
CA GLY A 61 -34.44 13.59 104.25
C GLY A 61 -33.89 12.33 103.57
N MET A 62 -34.48 11.17 103.85
CA MET A 62 -34.14 9.91 103.16
C MET A 62 -34.54 9.95 101.68
N GLN A 63 -35.71 10.47 101.34
CA GLN A 63 -36.15 10.62 99.95
C GLN A 63 -35.27 11.61 99.18
N GLU A 64 -34.93 12.76 99.77
CA GLU A 64 -34.02 13.73 99.16
C GLU A 64 -32.64 13.13 98.90
N ALA A 65 -32.09 12.38 99.86
CA ALA A 65 -30.82 11.69 99.69
C ALA A 65 -30.89 10.61 98.59
N ALA A 66 -31.98 9.84 98.53
CA ALA A 66 -32.18 8.83 97.50
C ALA A 66 -32.28 9.44 96.09
N VAL A 67 -33.05 10.53 95.93
CA VAL A 67 -33.18 11.24 94.66
C VAL A 67 -31.84 11.87 94.24
N ARG A 68 -31.10 12.48 95.19
CA ARG A 68 -29.76 13.01 94.90
C ARG A 68 -28.82 11.92 94.42
N HIS A 69 -28.78 10.78 95.12
CA HIS A 69 -27.96 9.64 94.70
C HIS A 69 -28.36 9.13 93.30
N GLU A 70 -29.66 9.05 92.99
CA GLU A 70 -30.10 8.61 91.66
C GLU A 70 -29.71 9.62 90.56
N CYS A 71 -29.84 10.92 90.83
CA CYS A 71 -29.38 11.98 89.94
C CYS A 71 -27.86 11.93 89.72
N ASP A 72 -27.07 11.82 90.79
CA ASP A 72 -25.61 11.74 90.71
C ASP A 72 -25.16 10.51 89.90
N LYS A 73 -25.83 9.37 90.10
CA LYS A 73 -25.57 8.15 89.31
C LYS A 73 -25.88 8.36 87.83
N ARG A 74 -27.03 8.97 87.50
CA ARG A 74 -27.38 9.25 86.10
C ARG A 74 -26.44 10.26 85.45
N ILE A 75 -26.00 11.28 86.20
CA ILE A 75 -25.01 12.25 85.72
C ILE A 75 -23.70 11.52 85.38
N ALA A 76 -23.19 10.68 86.28
CA ALA A 76 -21.97 9.90 86.04
C ALA A 76 -22.09 8.96 84.81
N GLU A 77 -23.24 8.28 84.64
CA GLU A 77 -23.49 7.43 83.47
C GLU A 77 -23.52 8.23 82.15
N ILE A 78 -24.04 9.45 82.17
CA ILE A 78 -24.05 10.33 81.00
C ILE A 78 -22.64 10.86 80.71
N GLU A 79 -21.90 11.28 81.73
CA GLU A 79 -20.51 11.75 81.60
C GLU A 79 -19.61 10.66 81.01
N GLU A 80 -19.78 9.40 81.44
CA GLU A 80 -19.06 8.26 80.86
C GLU A 80 -19.40 8.08 79.37
N LYS A 81 -20.69 8.12 79.01
CA LYS A 81 -21.11 8.00 77.60
C LYS A 81 -20.59 9.14 76.73
N VAL A 82 -20.57 10.37 77.24
CA VAL A 82 -20.02 11.53 76.54
C VAL A 82 -18.52 11.35 76.31
N SER A 83 -17.79 10.94 77.35
CA SER A 83 -16.35 10.67 77.25
C SER A 83 -16.04 9.57 76.22
N LEU A 84 -16.81 8.47 76.19
CA LEU A 84 -16.66 7.42 75.19
C LEU A 84 -16.93 7.94 73.77
N ALA A 85 -18.02 8.68 73.56
CA ALA A 85 -18.36 9.24 72.26
C ALA A 85 -17.32 10.26 71.75
N GLU A 86 -16.74 11.08 72.65
CA GLU A 86 -15.67 12.01 72.32
C GLU A 86 -14.38 11.28 71.89
N ASN A 87 -14.04 10.19 72.57
CA ASN A 87 -12.90 9.35 72.22
C ASN A 87 -13.09 8.65 70.86
N GLU A 88 -14.29 8.13 70.59
CA GLU A 88 -14.64 7.55 69.29
C GLU A 88 -14.58 8.59 68.18
N ARG A 89 -15.14 9.79 68.39
CA ARG A 89 -15.06 10.90 67.44
C ARG A 89 -13.61 11.26 67.11
N ALA A 90 -12.75 11.38 68.13
CA ALA A 90 -11.34 11.65 67.93
C ALA A 90 -10.62 10.50 67.19
N GLY A 91 -11.07 9.26 67.38
CA GLY A 91 -10.62 8.09 66.62
C GLY A 91 -10.95 8.22 65.12
N PHE A 92 -12.23 8.46 64.80
CA PHE A 92 -12.69 8.63 63.42
C PHE A 92 -12.04 9.84 62.73
N GLU A 93 -11.86 10.96 63.43
CA GLU A 93 -11.17 12.14 62.88
C GLU A 93 -9.71 11.82 62.50
N ARG A 94 -9.00 11.03 63.32
CA ARG A 94 -7.63 10.59 63.01
C ARG A 94 -7.60 9.66 61.80
N GLU A 95 -8.53 8.71 61.69
CA GLU A 95 -8.62 7.81 60.54
C GLU A 95 -8.99 8.54 59.25
N LEU A 96 -9.93 9.48 59.33
CA LEU A 96 -10.30 10.34 58.22
C LEU A 96 -9.10 11.14 57.73
N ASN A 97 -8.31 11.71 58.64
CA ASN A 97 -7.12 12.46 58.28
C ASN A 97 -6.06 11.57 57.61
N LYS A 98 -5.82 10.36 58.13
CA LYS A 98 -4.93 9.37 57.50
C LYS A 98 -5.40 9.00 56.09
N SER A 99 -6.71 8.81 55.91
CA SER A 99 -7.32 8.50 54.62
C SER A 99 -7.15 9.66 53.63
N LYS A 100 -7.38 10.90 54.06
CA LYS A 100 -7.16 12.10 53.22
C LYS A 100 -5.71 12.22 52.74
N VAL A 101 -4.74 12.09 53.63
CA VAL A 101 -3.31 12.12 53.27
C VAL A 101 -2.97 11.01 52.27
N ARG A 102 -3.54 9.81 52.45
CA ARG A 102 -3.34 8.70 51.50
C ARG A 102 -3.94 9.00 50.13
N ILE A 103 -5.15 9.57 50.08
CA ILE A 103 -5.80 9.97 48.83
C ILE A 103 -4.95 11.01 48.11
N GLU A 104 -4.49 12.05 48.81
CA GLU A 104 -3.61 13.08 48.23
C GLU A 104 -2.31 12.50 47.67
N SER A 105 -1.70 11.53 48.37
CA SER A 105 -0.51 10.82 47.86
C SER A 105 -0.81 10.04 46.58
N LEU A 106 -1.91 9.29 46.56
CA LEU A 106 -2.32 8.51 45.39
C LEU A 106 -2.66 9.39 44.19
N MET A 107 -3.27 10.56 44.39
CA MET A 107 -3.53 11.50 43.30
C MET A 107 -2.23 12.02 42.70
N LYS A 108 -1.22 12.38 43.52
CA LYS A 108 0.09 12.79 43.01
C LYS A 108 0.81 11.69 42.24
N GLU A 109 0.72 10.45 42.73
CA GLU A 109 1.27 9.29 42.02
C GLU A 109 0.55 9.05 40.69
N LEU A 110 -0.77 9.21 40.66
CA LEU A 110 -1.56 9.10 39.44
C LEU A 110 -1.17 10.16 38.42
N GLU A 111 -1.10 11.43 38.81
CA GLU A 111 -0.65 12.54 37.96
C GLU A 111 0.75 12.29 37.39
N ALA A 112 1.70 11.85 38.22
CA ALA A 112 3.06 11.52 37.77
C ALA A 112 3.06 10.37 36.74
N LYS A 113 2.21 9.36 36.94
CA LYS A 113 2.08 8.23 36.00
C LYS A 113 1.38 8.62 34.70
N GLU A 114 0.41 9.53 34.74
CA GLU A 114 -0.21 10.08 33.55
C GLU A 114 0.79 10.90 32.71
N GLU A 115 1.62 11.71 33.35
CA GLU A 115 2.70 12.45 32.68
C GLU A 115 3.74 11.51 32.05
N GLU A 116 4.17 10.48 32.79
CA GLU A 116 5.07 9.45 32.28
C GLU A 116 4.48 8.75 31.05
N ASN A 117 3.20 8.38 31.11
CA ASN A 117 2.49 7.72 30.01
C ASN A 117 2.35 8.64 28.79
N ALA A 118 2.01 9.92 28.99
CA ALA A 118 1.96 10.91 27.92
C ALA A 118 3.34 11.06 27.24
N GLY A 119 4.42 11.12 28.03
CA GLY A 119 5.78 11.17 27.52
C GLY A 119 6.21 9.88 26.80
N PHE A 120 5.69 8.72 27.18
CA PHE A 120 5.88 7.47 26.42
C PHE A 120 5.12 7.48 25.09
N GLN A 121 3.87 7.93 25.08
CA GLN A 121 3.06 8.03 23.87
C GLN A 121 3.69 8.99 22.85
N GLU A 122 4.18 10.15 23.29
CA GLU A 122 4.87 11.09 22.42
C GLU A 122 6.13 10.48 21.80
N ARG A 123 6.95 9.80 22.60
CA ARG A 123 8.16 9.11 22.11
C ARG A 123 7.81 8.00 21.13
N TYR A 124 6.77 7.22 21.40
CA TYR A 124 6.30 6.17 20.51
C TYR A 124 5.85 6.73 19.16
N LEU A 125 5.02 7.79 19.17
CA LEU A 125 4.56 8.46 17.94
C LEU A 125 5.73 9.03 17.14
N LYS A 126 6.75 9.62 17.79
CA LYS A 126 7.96 10.11 17.10
C LYS A 126 8.74 8.99 16.44
N ILE A 127 8.91 7.85 17.11
CA ILE A 127 9.63 6.69 16.56
C ILE A 127 8.85 6.11 15.38
N GLU A 128 7.52 5.98 15.48
CA GLU A 128 6.72 5.43 14.39
C GLU A 128 6.73 6.37 13.17
N ALA A 129 6.61 7.69 13.39
CA ALA A 129 6.73 8.68 12.32
C ALA A 129 8.12 8.65 11.64
N GLN A 130 9.20 8.45 12.40
CA GLN A 130 10.54 8.27 11.83
C GLN A 130 10.65 7.01 10.98
N LYS A 131 10.09 5.88 11.43
CA LYS A 131 10.07 4.64 10.66
C LYS A 131 9.27 4.80 9.37
N ASP A 132 8.14 5.49 9.41
CA ASP A 132 7.32 5.76 8.23
C ASP A 132 8.06 6.66 7.24
N SER A 133 8.74 7.70 7.73
CA SER A 133 9.59 8.56 6.91
C SER A 133 10.75 7.78 6.27
N GLN A 134 11.40 6.87 7.00
CA GLN A 134 12.47 6.02 6.45
C GLN A 134 11.93 5.04 5.40
N ARG A 135 10.76 4.43 5.66
CA ARG A 135 10.09 3.55 4.69
C ARG A 135 9.73 4.30 3.41
N ALA A 136 9.21 5.52 3.53
CA ALA A 136 8.91 6.38 2.39
C ALA A 136 10.17 6.73 1.60
N ALA A 137 11.25 7.16 2.26
CA ALA A 137 12.52 7.50 1.62
C ALA A 137 13.11 6.30 0.85
N HIS A 138 13.14 5.10 1.44
CA HIS A 138 13.60 3.90 0.75
C HIS A 138 12.73 3.53 -0.45
N MET A 139 11.42 3.75 -0.37
CA MET A 139 10.52 3.50 -1.49
C MET A 139 10.75 4.51 -2.63
N GLU A 140 10.98 5.78 -2.30
CA GLU A 140 11.35 6.82 -3.27
C GLU A 140 12.69 6.52 -3.95
N GLU A 141 13.71 6.10 -3.18
CA GLU A 141 15.01 5.65 -3.71
C GLU A 141 14.85 4.47 -4.68
N PHE A 142 14.05 3.47 -4.30
CA PHE A 142 13.79 2.30 -5.13
C PHE A 142 13.07 2.68 -6.43
N ILE A 143 12.05 3.55 -6.36
CA ILE A 143 11.35 4.06 -7.54
C ILE A 143 12.31 4.83 -8.44
N ALA A 144 13.19 5.66 -7.88
CA ALA A 144 14.18 6.41 -8.65
C ALA A 144 15.16 5.47 -9.37
N GLU A 145 15.66 4.42 -8.69
CA GLU A 145 16.54 3.41 -9.30
C GLU A 145 15.82 2.64 -10.42
N MET A 146 14.56 2.25 -10.20
CA MET A 146 13.75 1.57 -11.21
C MET A 146 13.54 2.44 -12.46
N ASN A 147 13.16 3.72 -12.27
CA ASN A 147 12.99 4.66 -13.37
C ASN A 147 14.31 4.87 -14.14
N ALA A 148 15.44 4.97 -13.44
CA ALA A 148 16.76 5.08 -14.08
C ALA A 148 17.07 3.86 -14.95
N LYS A 149 16.84 2.64 -14.45
CA LYS A 149 17.02 1.40 -15.22
C LYS A 149 16.06 1.30 -16.41
N GLU A 150 14.83 1.75 -16.26
CA GLU A 150 13.86 1.80 -17.37
C GLU A 150 14.35 2.76 -18.46
N HIS A 151 14.83 3.95 -18.09
CA HIS A 151 15.39 4.91 -19.04
C HIS A 151 16.64 4.38 -19.74
N GLU A 152 17.55 3.71 -19.02
CA GLU A 152 18.71 3.05 -19.63
C GLU A 152 18.29 1.98 -20.64
N ARG A 153 17.32 1.12 -20.28
CA ARG A 153 16.79 0.10 -21.18
C ARG A 153 16.15 0.72 -22.41
N GLU A 154 15.32 1.75 -22.26
CA GLU A 154 14.73 2.47 -23.38
C GLU A 154 15.79 3.09 -24.29
N PHE A 155 16.85 3.64 -23.72
CA PHE A 155 17.96 4.18 -24.47
C PHE A 155 18.65 3.09 -25.30
N PHE A 156 18.99 1.94 -24.69
CA PHE A 156 19.58 0.81 -25.41
C PHE A 156 18.67 0.27 -26.51
N TRP A 157 17.36 0.18 -26.26
CA TRP A 157 16.39 -0.25 -27.27
C TRP A 157 16.33 0.71 -28.45
N LYS A 158 16.25 2.02 -28.19
CA LYS A 158 16.27 3.06 -29.23
C LYS A 158 17.57 3.01 -30.02
N GLN A 159 18.71 2.87 -29.36
CA GLN A 159 20.01 2.75 -30.02
C GLN A 159 20.06 1.51 -30.91
N ARG A 160 19.67 0.34 -30.39
CA ARG A 160 19.66 -0.92 -31.15
C ARG A 160 18.72 -0.86 -32.34
N GLN A 161 17.54 -0.28 -32.16
CA GLN A 161 16.57 -0.06 -33.24
C GLN A 161 17.17 0.82 -34.34
N GLN A 162 17.77 1.95 -33.99
CA GLN A 162 18.44 2.82 -34.96
C GLN A 162 19.55 2.08 -35.71
N THR A 163 20.38 1.32 -35.00
CA THR A 163 21.43 0.50 -35.64
C THR A 163 20.82 -0.50 -36.64
N LEU A 164 19.79 -1.24 -36.24
CA LEU A 164 19.12 -2.21 -37.11
C LEU A 164 18.45 -1.54 -38.32
N GLU A 165 17.82 -0.38 -38.14
CA GLU A 165 17.25 0.41 -39.23
C GLU A 165 18.33 0.88 -40.21
N THR A 166 19.50 1.28 -39.72
CA THR A 166 20.63 1.65 -40.59
C THR A 166 21.21 0.43 -41.34
N GLU A 167 21.38 -0.71 -40.68
CA GLU A 167 21.85 -1.95 -41.31
C GLU A 167 20.85 -2.46 -42.36
N PHE A 168 19.55 -2.35 -42.07
CA PHE A 168 18.49 -2.73 -43.01
C PHE A 168 18.52 -1.86 -44.26
N LYS A 169 18.58 -0.53 -44.11
CA LYS A 169 18.69 0.41 -45.23
C LYS A 169 19.96 0.17 -46.05
N GLN A 170 21.08 -0.11 -45.39
CA GLN A 170 22.33 -0.47 -46.09
C GLN A 170 22.13 -1.73 -46.94
N ARG A 171 21.60 -2.81 -46.38
CA ARG A 171 21.34 -4.06 -47.12
C ARG A 171 20.36 -3.86 -48.28
N GLU A 172 19.33 -3.05 -48.08
CA GLU A 172 18.37 -2.71 -49.14
C GLU A 172 19.08 -2.02 -50.31
N THR A 173 19.92 -1.01 -50.03
CA THR A 173 20.70 -0.33 -51.06
C THR A 173 21.73 -1.24 -51.74
N GLU A 174 22.40 -2.11 -50.99
CA GLU A 174 23.36 -3.09 -51.55
C GLU A 174 22.67 -4.09 -52.47
N LEU A 175 21.48 -4.58 -52.08
CA LEU A 175 20.69 -5.47 -52.90
C LEU A 175 20.23 -4.76 -54.17
N GLU A 176 19.69 -3.54 -54.07
CA GLU A 176 19.32 -2.75 -55.24
C GLU A 176 20.51 -2.54 -56.19
N GLN A 177 21.68 -2.22 -55.66
CA GLN A 177 22.91 -2.06 -56.46
C GLN A 177 23.28 -3.37 -57.15
N ARG A 178 23.29 -4.50 -56.43
CA ARG A 178 23.57 -5.83 -57.03
C ARG A 178 22.57 -6.18 -58.13
N TYR A 179 21.29 -5.91 -57.92
CA TYR A 179 20.25 -6.12 -58.94
C TYR A 179 20.50 -5.24 -60.17
N ARG A 180 20.87 -3.97 -59.99
CA ARG A 180 21.21 -3.08 -61.12
C ARG A 180 22.43 -3.58 -61.89
N SER A 181 23.52 -3.91 -61.19
CA SER A 181 24.73 -4.46 -61.81
C SER A 181 24.45 -5.76 -62.58
N LEU A 182 23.70 -6.69 -61.99
CA LEU A 182 23.31 -7.93 -62.66
C LEU A 182 22.47 -7.66 -63.92
N MET A 183 21.54 -6.71 -63.86
CA MET A 183 20.74 -6.33 -65.02
C MET A 183 21.58 -5.66 -66.12
N GLU A 184 22.61 -4.90 -65.76
CA GLU A 184 23.58 -4.34 -66.71
C GLU A 184 24.46 -5.42 -67.34
N GLU A 185 24.99 -6.36 -66.56
CA GLU A 185 25.74 -7.52 -67.04
C GLU A 185 24.91 -8.37 -68.03
N MET A 186 23.64 -8.65 -67.69
CA MET A 186 22.72 -9.36 -68.57
C MET A 186 22.46 -8.61 -69.88
N LYS A 187 22.35 -7.28 -69.83
CA LYS A 187 22.21 -6.45 -71.04
C LYS A 187 23.47 -6.50 -71.90
N GLN A 188 24.65 -6.33 -71.29
CA GLN A 188 25.93 -6.41 -71.99
C GLN A 188 26.14 -7.77 -72.65
N SER A 189 25.89 -8.87 -71.92
CA SER A 189 25.99 -10.22 -72.47
C SER A 189 25.01 -10.46 -73.63
N ALA A 190 23.78 -9.93 -73.53
CA ALA A 190 22.81 -10.00 -74.61
C ALA A 190 23.25 -9.19 -75.85
N GLU A 191 23.86 -8.01 -75.65
CA GLU A 191 24.41 -7.19 -76.73
C GLU A 191 25.63 -7.84 -77.39
N GLU A 192 26.55 -8.43 -76.62
CA GLU A 192 27.69 -9.20 -77.13
C GLU A 192 27.23 -10.39 -77.96
N THR A 193 26.25 -11.14 -77.44
CA THR A 193 25.65 -12.27 -78.16
C THR A 193 25.01 -11.80 -79.47
N ARG A 194 24.27 -10.68 -79.45
CA ARG A 194 23.70 -10.07 -80.67
C ARG A 194 24.78 -9.63 -81.67
N LYS A 195 25.86 -8.99 -81.21
CA LYS A 195 26.99 -8.59 -82.06
C LYS A 195 27.65 -9.80 -82.71
N LEU A 196 27.88 -10.87 -81.94
CA LEU A 196 28.44 -12.12 -82.44
C LEU A 196 27.52 -12.78 -83.48
N HIS A 197 26.20 -12.78 -83.24
CA HIS A 197 25.22 -13.27 -84.22
C HIS A 197 25.25 -12.45 -85.51
N LEU A 198 25.23 -11.12 -85.42
CA LEU A 198 25.31 -10.23 -86.59
C LEU A 198 26.61 -10.42 -87.38
N GLN A 199 27.74 -10.61 -86.68
CA GLN A 199 29.02 -10.89 -87.33
C GLN A 199 28.99 -12.23 -88.07
N LYS A 200 28.51 -13.30 -87.42
CA LYS A 200 28.36 -14.62 -88.06
C LYS A 200 27.40 -14.58 -89.25
N GLU A 201 26.30 -13.82 -89.14
CA GLU A 201 25.38 -13.61 -90.27
C GLU A 201 26.06 -12.88 -91.44
N ALA A 202 26.89 -11.87 -91.16
CA ALA A 202 27.65 -11.17 -92.19
C ALA A 202 28.67 -12.10 -92.89
N GLU A 203 29.41 -12.90 -92.12
CA GLU A 203 30.36 -13.90 -92.64
C GLU A 203 29.64 -14.98 -93.46
N LEU A 204 28.47 -15.44 -93.01
CA LEU A 204 27.62 -16.38 -93.78
C LEU A 204 27.13 -15.76 -95.08
N MET A 205 26.70 -14.49 -95.07
CA MET A 205 26.30 -13.78 -96.27
C MET A 205 27.47 -13.57 -97.24
N GLU A 206 28.68 -13.31 -96.73
CA GLU A 206 29.89 -13.17 -97.54
C GLU A 206 30.33 -14.49 -98.17
N THR A 207 30.35 -15.58 -97.39
CA THR A 207 30.63 -16.93 -97.90
C THR A 207 29.56 -17.38 -98.91
N GLN A 208 28.28 -17.07 -98.67
CA GLN A 208 27.21 -17.33 -99.64
C GLN A 208 27.41 -16.55 -100.94
N LYS A 209 27.83 -15.27 -100.87
CA LYS A 209 28.19 -14.48 -102.05
C LYS A 209 29.40 -15.06 -102.78
N GLN A 210 30.45 -15.46 -102.07
CA GLN A 210 31.64 -16.09 -102.66
C GLN A 210 31.26 -17.37 -103.40
N ILE A 211 30.47 -18.24 -102.76
CA ILE A 211 29.94 -19.46 -103.37
C ILE A 211 29.12 -19.12 -104.63
N GLN A 212 28.26 -18.11 -104.57
CA GLN A 212 27.45 -17.68 -105.72
C GLN A 212 28.33 -17.20 -106.89
N VAL A 213 29.39 -16.45 -106.61
CA VAL A 213 30.37 -16.01 -107.62
C VAL A 213 31.15 -17.19 -108.19
N GLU A 214 31.58 -18.14 -107.36
CA GLU A 214 32.24 -19.37 -107.81
C GLU A 214 31.34 -20.21 -108.72
N PHE A 215 30.05 -20.33 -108.37
CA PHE A 215 29.06 -20.98 -109.22
C PHE A 215 28.90 -20.27 -110.56
N GLN A 216 28.76 -18.95 -110.57
CA GLN A 216 28.68 -18.16 -111.81
C GLN A 216 29.96 -18.28 -112.65
N ASN A 217 31.13 -18.27 -112.02
CA ASN A 217 32.41 -18.44 -112.71
C ASN A 217 32.54 -19.85 -113.32
N ARG A 218 32.15 -20.90 -112.59
CA ARG A 218 32.08 -22.27 -113.12
C ARG A 218 31.10 -22.37 -114.28
N GLU A 219 29.92 -21.77 -114.16
CA GLU A 219 28.92 -21.74 -115.23
C GLU A 219 29.46 -21.01 -116.47
N ASN A 220 30.15 -19.89 -116.29
CA ASN A 220 30.79 -19.15 -117.38
C ASN A 220 31.93 -19.95 -118.03
N SER A 221 32.80 -20.59 -117.25
CA SER A 221 33.86 -21.47 -117.77
C SER A 221 33.30 -22.67 -118.51
N LEU A 222 32.18 -23.25 -118.04
CA LEU A 222 31.47 -24.32 -118.75
C LEU A 222 30.91 -23.80 -120.08
N ARG A 223 30.24 -22.64 -120.09
CA ARG A 223 29.75 -22.00 -121.33
C ARG A 223 30.89 -21.67 -122.30
N GLU A 224 32.04 -21.21 -121.81
CA GLU A 224 33.21 -20.93 -122.66
C GLU A 224 33.79 -22.20 -123.25
N ARG A 225 33.91 -23.27 -122.46
CA ARG A 225 34.30 -24.60 -122.96
C ARG A 225 33.28 -25.11 -123.98
N GLU A 226 31.99 -24.97 -123.73
CA GLU A 226 30.93 -25.33 -124.69
C GLU A 226 31.09 -24.55 -126.01
N ARG A 227 31.39 -23.24 -125.94
CA ARG A 227 31.69 -22.43 -127.13
C ARG A 227 32.98 -22.85 -127.83
N GLU A 228 34.03 -23.21 -127.10
CA GLU A 228 35.26 -23.74 -127.68
C GLU A 228 35.07 -25.11 -128.32
N TYR A 229 34.31 -26.00 -127.69
CA TYR A 229 33.92 -27.28 -128.28
C TYR A 229 33.07 -27.07 -129.53
N GLY A 230 32.12 -26.12 -129.50
CA GLY A 230 31.36 -25.70 -130.68
C GLY A 230 32.26 -25.22 -131.81
N ARG A 231 33.22 -24.32 -131.53
CA ARG A 231 34.20 -23.84 -132.51
C ARG A 231 35.08 -24.97 -133.05
N LYS A 232 35.59 -25.86 -132.20
CA LYS A 232 36.39 -27.02 -132.62
C LYS A 232 35.59 -28.00 -133.45
N MET A 233 34.29 -28.17 -133.17
CA MET A 233 33.39 -28.98 -133.99
C MET A 233 33.17 -28.35 -135.37
N GLU A 234 32.95 -27.04 -135.44
CA GLU A 234 32.88 -26.31 -136.71
C GLU A 234 34.21 -26.38 -137.49
N GLU A 235 35.35 -26.27 -136.82
CA GLU A 235 36.67 -26.44 -137.44
C GLU A 235 36.87 -27.86 -137.95
N LEU A 236 36.46 -28.88 -137.20
CA LEU A 236 36.50 -30.28 -137.64
C LEU A 236 35.54 -30.55 -138.81
N GLU A 237 34.37 -29.90 -138.85
CA GLU A 237 33.47 -29.95 -140.00
C GLU A 237 34.11 -29.27 -141.22
N LYS A 238 34.68 -28.07 -141.06
CA LYS A 238 35.42 -27.40 -142.13
C LYS A 238 36.63 -28.20 -142.59
N LEU A 239 37.36 -28.86 -141.69
CA LEU A 239 38.47 -29.75 -142.02
C LEU A 239 37.99 -31.00 -142.74
N LYS A 240 36.88 -31.61 -142.31
CA LYS A 240 36.23 -32.71 -143.03
C LYS A 240 35.78 -32.27 -144.41
N GLU A 241 35.25 -31.08 -144.55
CA GLU A 241 34.77 -30.54 -145.82
C GLU A 241 35.94 -30.17 -146.75
N ASN A 242 37.00 -29.58 -146.22
CA ASN A 242 38.24 -29.33 -146.94
C ASN A 242 38.92 -30.63 -147.36
N LEU A 243 39.01 -31.63 -146.50
CA LEU A 243 39.52 -32.96 -146.85
C LEU A 243 38.63 -33.65 -147.89
N ARG A 244 37.30 -33.49 -147.82
CA ARG A 244 36.39 -33.99 -148.88
C ARG A 244 36.64 -33.26 -150.21
N LYS A 245 36.88 -31.94 -150.19
CA LYS A 245 37.23 -31.14 -151.38
C LYS A 245 38.61 -31.51 -151.94
N GLU A 246 39.59 -31.73 -151.08
CA GLU A 246 40.96 -32.09 -151.44
C GLU A 246 41.05 -33.54 -151.93
N ILE A 247 40.27 -34.46 -151.36
CA ILE A 247 40.07 -35.81 -151.93
C ILE A 247 39.36 -35.71 -153.29
N ALA A 248 38.37 -34.84 -153.46
CA ALA A 248 37.71 -34.63 -154.76
C ALA A 248 38.66 -34.01 -155.80
N GLU A 249 39.58 -33.13 -155.41
CA GLU A 249 40.60 -32.53 -156.28
C GLU A 249 41.76 -33.48 -156.60
N LEU A 250 42.20 -34.30 -155.64
CA LEU A 250 43.20 -35.36 -155.87
C LEU A 250 42.65 -36.49 -156.74
N THR A 251 41.35 -36.80 -156.62
CA THR A 251 40.67 -37.73 -157.55
C THR A 251 40.58 -37.14 -158.97
N LYS A 252 40.64 -35.81 -159.12
CA LYS A 252 40.60 -35.11 -160.41
C LYS A 252 41.98 -34.97 -161.09
N GLN A 253 43.08 -35.01 -160.33
CA GLN A 253 44.45 -34.82 -160.85
C GLN A 253 45.16 -36.11 -161.28
N TYR A 254 44.63 -37.30 -160.95
CA TYR A 254 45.30 -38.59 -161.22
C TYR A 254 44.48 -39.57 -162.06
N GLN A 255 44.01 -39.16 -163.25
CA GLN A 255 43.73 -40.10 -164.35
C GLN A 255 44.13 -39.56 -165.74
N PRO A 256 45.03 -40.23 -166.49
CA PRO A 256 45.40 -39.90 -167.86
C PRO A 256 44.55 -40.69 -168.88
N LYS A 257 44.16 -40.10 -170.02
CA LYS A 257 43.63 -40.86 -171.19
C LYS A 257 43.99 -40.22 -172.53
N THR A 258 44.87 -40.89 -173.28
CA THR A 258 44.91 -40.86 -174.74
C THR A 258 43.69 -41.59 -175.30
N LYS A 259 42.76 -40.76 -175.79
CA LYS A 259 41.78 -40.88 -176.88
C LYS A 259 41.26 -42.24 -177.37
N ASP A 260 39.93 -42.27 -177.31
CA ASP A 260 38.98 -42.60 -178.38
C ASP A 260 38.95 -44.05 -178.88
N HIS A 261 38.01 -44.80 -178.32
CA HIS A 261 36.67 -44.91 -178.88
C HIS A 261 35.77 -45.32 -177.70
N HIS A 262 34.50 -45.69 -177.93
CA HIS A 262 33.93 -46.76 -177.12
C HIS A 262 33.85 -46.44 -175.61
N GLY A 263 32.86 -45.68 -175.14
CA GLY A 263 31.47 -46.07 -175.25
C GLY A 263 31.14 -47.24 -174.31
N ASP A 264 31.60 -47.22 -173.06
CA ASP A 264 31.17 -48.14 -172.01
C ASP A 264 31.56 -47.61 -170.62
N THR A 265 30.58 -47.57 -169.71
CA THR A 265 30.76 -47.69 -168.24
C THR A 265 29.42 -48.18 -167.68
N GLN A 266 29.45 -49.39 -167.12
CA GLN A 266 28.38 -50.05 -166.36
C GLN A 266 28.06 -49.32 -165.05
#